data_AF-A0A820N9H4-F1
#
_entry.id   AF-A0A820N9H4-F1
#
_cell.length_a   1.000
_cell.length_b   1.000
_cell.length_c   1.000
_cell.angle_alpha   90.00
_cell.angle_beta   90.00
_cell.angle_gamma   90.00
#
_symmetry.space_group_name_H-M   'P 1'
#
loop_
_entity.id
_entity.type
_entity.pdbx_description
1 polymer ?
#
loop_
_entity_poly.entity_id
_entity_poly.type
_entity_poly.pdbx_seq_one_letter_code
_entity_poly.pdbx_strand_id
1 'polypeptide(L)'
;SHTGENLFHEYDHVSTTFSIGNKVVRLITDNASSNISAFGELVIPSFESYFITEDAIAESDNDEVENELDKREELLRLSCFIHTLQLEVKDGLDESGCTRSAMAKVTEIAKLSHKSGIHSLLQFRKFLVISNVFLNDLLTEQKKDELALSMKDSAILRQFISIFTLFIEATTRTQAEECVSISLLGPSILGIYYDLENELKLCKYTSSLCNALINSLKERFGGLLSIILKYLLMTI
;
A
#
# COMPACT_ATOMS: atom_id res chain seq x y z
N SER A 1 14.27 -1.44 22.58
CA SER A 1 14.33 -0.56 21.38
C SER A 1 14.17 -1.42 20.15
N HIS A 2 13.34 -1.02 19.18
CA HIS A 2 13.03 -1.80 17.97
C HIS A 2 14.14 -1.71 16.89
N THR A 3 15.34 -2.18 17.21
CA THR A 3 16.45 -2.31 16.25
C THR A 3 16.37 -3.63 15.51
N GLY A 4 17.01 -3.74 14.34
CA GLY A 4 17.03 -4.99 13.57
C GLY A 4 17.64 -6.16 14.36
N GLU A 5 18.73 -5.91 15.09
CA GLU A 5 19.37 -6.90 15.98
C GLU A 5 18.40 -7.46 17.03
N ASN A 6 17.64 -6.59 17.69
CA ASN A 6 16.68 -7.03 18.71
C ASN A 6 15.51 -7.81 18.10
N LEU A 7 15.07 -7.45 16.90
CA LEU A 7 14.04 -8.19 16.17
C LEU A 7 14.54 -9.58 15.77
N PHE A 8 15.78 -9.68 15.29
CA PHE A 8 16.40 -10.95 14.94
C PHE A 8 16.59 -11.84 16.17
N HIS A 9 17.07 -11.28 17.29
CA HIS A 9 17.22 -12.02 18.54
C HIS A 9 15.88 -12.57 19.05
N GLU A 10 14.79 -11.80 18.98
CA GLU A 10 13.47 -12.28 19.36
C GLU A 10 12.97 -13.38 18.41
N TYR A 11 13.18 -13.22 17.10
CA TYR A 11 12.88 -14.25 16.12
C TYR A 11 13.63 -15.56 16.41
N ASP A 12 14.94 -15.49 16.65
CA ASP A 12 15.77 -16.65 16.96
C ASP A 12 15.36 -17.34 18.26
N HIS A 13 15.06 -16.55 19.29
CA HIS A 13 14.54 -17.04 20.56
C HIS A 13 13.21 -17.80 20.39
N VAL A 14 12.24 -17.23 19.68
CA VAL A 14 10.95 -17.88 19.38
C VAL A 14 11.16 -19.14 18.53
N SER A 15 11.95 -19.03 17.46
CA SER A 15 12.26 -20.12 16.54
C SER A 15 12.85 -21.34 17.27
N THR A 16 13.80 -21.09 18.17
CA THR A 16 14.46 -22.10 19.00
C THR A 16 13.52 -22.67 20.06
N THR A 17 12.82 -21.80 20.79
CA THR A 17 11.88 -22.19 21.86
C THR A 17 10.80 -23.14 21.37
N PHE A 18 10.26 -22.89 20.18
CA PHE A 18 9.22 -23.73 19.59
C PHE A 18 9.79 -24.81 18.64
N SER A 19 11.10 -24.85 18.41
CA SER A 19 11.75 -25.78 17.47
C SER A 19 11.10 -25.75 16.07
N ILE A 20 10.85 -24.54 15.58
CA ILE A 20 10.18 -24.29 14.28
C ILE A 20 11.11 -23.77 13.20
N GLY A 21 12.37 -23.44 13.51
CA GLY A 21 13.28 -22.80 12.55
C GLY A 21 13.39 -23.53 11.21
N ASN A 22 13.49 -24.86 11.23
CA ASN A 22 13.53 -25.68 10.02
C ASN A 22 12.17 -25.85 9.29
N LYS A 23 11.09 -25.30 9.84
CA LYS A 23 9.74 -25.31 9.26
C LYS A 23 9.35 -23.95 8.67
N VAL A 24 10.14 -22.90 8.93
CA VAL A 24 9.86 -21.56 8.44
C VAL A 24 10.31 -21.48 6.98
N VAL A 25 9.35 -21.40 6.07
CA VAL A 25 9.61 -21.35 4.61
C VAL A 25 9.60 -19.94 4.05
N ARG A 26 8.86 -19.02 4.67
CA ARG A 26 8.75 -17.61 4.31
C ARG A 26 8.45 -16.77 5.54
N LEU A 27 8.96 -15.55 5.53
CA LEU A 27 8.65 -14.49 6.47
C LEU A 27 8.00 -13.34 5.71
N ILE A 28 6.87 -12.82 6.18
CA ILE A 28 6.21 -11.65 5.59
C ILE A 28 6.29 -10.51 6.60
N THR A 29 7.00 -9.43 6.28
CA THR A 29 7.12 -8.26 7.15
C THR A 29 6.85 -6.98 6.37
N ASP A 30 6.53 -5.89 7.06
CA ASP A 30 6.55 -4.56 6.44
C ASP A 30 7.98 -4.17 5.98
N ASN A 31 8.08 -3.04 5.28
CA ASN A 31 9.33 -2.50 4.75
C ASN A 31 9.98 -1.48 5.70
N ALA A 32 9.68 -1.53 7.00
CA ALA A 32 10.42 -0.74 7.97
C ALA A 32 11.91 -1.11 7.91
N SER A 33 12.77 -0.10 8.06
CA SER A 33 14.23 -0.29 7.96
C SER A 33 14.76 -1.31 8.96
N SER A 34 14.15 -1.41 10.15
CA SER A 34 14.47 -2.41 11.17
C SER A 34 14.12 -3.84 10.74
N ASN A 35 13.02 -4.05 10.03
CA ASN A 35 12.64 -5.38 9.49
C ASN A 35 13.53 -5.78 8.32
N ILE A 36 13.86 -4.81 7.45
CA ILE A 36 14.79 -5.05 6.34
C ILE A 36 16.17 -5.41 6.86
N SER A 37 16.68 -4.69 7.86
CA SER A 37 17.99 -5.00 8.44
C SER A 37 18.03 -6.30 9.24
N ALA A 38 16.91 -6.70 9.86
CA ALA A 38 16.83 -7.95 10.60
C ALA A 38 16.73 -9.19 9.70
N PHE A 39 15.97 -9.09 8.60
CA PHE A 39 15.50 -10.26 7.85
C PHE A 39 15.78 -10.21 6.34
N GLY A 40 16.31 -9.10 5.82
CA GLY A 40 16.46 -8.87 4.39
C GLY A 40 17.47 -9.79 3.70
N GLU A 41 18.45 -10.31 4.44
CA GLU A 41 19.51 -11.19 3.93
C GLU A 41 19.34 -12.65 4.36
N LEU A 42 18.23 -12.99 5.05
CA LEU A 42 17.97 -14.36 5.46
C LEU A 42 17.54 -15.20 4.25
N VAL A 43 18.08 -16.41 4.15
CA VAL A 43 17.77 -17.40 3.12
C VAL A 43 16.81 -18.46 3.70
N ILE A 44 16.01 -19.10 2.85
CA ILE A 44 15.14 -20.20 3.29
C ILE A 44 16.00 -21.33 3.90
N PRO A 45 15.70 -21.81 5.13
CA PRO A 45 16.36 -22.96 5.72
C PRO A 45 16.26 -24.20 4.82
N SER A 46 17.36 -24.95 4.64
CA SER A 46 17.46 -26.16 3.79
C SER A 46 17.59 -25.90 2.28
N PHE A 47 17.34 -24.68 1.79
CA PHE A 47 17.76 -24.30 0.43
C PHE A 47 19.29 -24.19 0.32
N GLU A 48 19.99 -23.97 1.43
CA GLU A 48 21.45 -23.87 1.50
C GLU A 48 22.18 -25.12 0.93
N SER A 49 21.54 -26.29 1.02
CA SER A 49 22.11 -27.57 0.59
C SER A 49 22.02 -27.87 -0.90
N TYR A 50 21.18 -27.14 -1.65
CA TYR A 50 21.13 -27.24 -3.12
C TYR A 50 22.33 -26.55 -3.81
N PHE A 51 23.13 -25.81 -3.03
CA PHE A 51 24.23 -24.98 -3.54
C PHE A 51 25.64 -25.51 -3.22
N ILE A 52 25.77 -26.73 -2.67
CA ILE A 52 27.04 -27.47 -2.79
C ILE A 52 26.97 -28.30 -4.08
N THR A 53 26.93 -27.62 -5.22
CA THR A 53 27.30 -28.25 -6.50
C THR A 53 28.76 -27.94 -6.74
N GLU A 54 29.56 -28.96 -6.99
CA GLU A 54 31.03 -28.95 -7.19
C GLU A 54 31.49 -28.07 -8.38
N ASP A 55 30.59 -27.32 -9.02
CA ASP A 55 30.78 -26.60 -10.29
C ASP A 55 31.19 -25.13 -10.13
N ALA A 56 31.66 -24.69 -8.95
CA ALA A 56 32.27 -23.36 -8.76
C ALA A 56 33.63 -23.20 -9.49
N ILE A 57 33.92 -24.02 -10.50
CA ILE A 57 35.10 -23.95 -11.37
C ILE A 57 34.69 -24.16 -12.83
N ALA A 58 33.89 -23.25 -13.41
CA ALA A 58 33.93 -22.99 -14.85
C ALA A 58 33.25 -21.65 -15.16
N GLU A 59 34.04 -20.68 -15.58
CA GLU A 59 33.60 -19.42 -16.18
C GLU A 59 32.76 -19.68 -17.45
N SER A 60 31.67 -18.94 -17.65
CA SER A 60 31.35 -18.42 -18.99
C SER A 60 30.46 -17.18 -18.93
N ASP A 61 30.93 -16.12 -19.59
CA ASP A 61 30.25 -14.87 -19.88
C ASP A 61 28.90 -15.02 -20.60
N ASN A 62 27.99 -14.11 -20.25
CA ASN A 62 26.71 -13.69 -20.86
C ASN A 62 25.44 -13.97 -20.03
N ASP A 63 24.62 -12.91 -19.94
CA ASP A 63 23.25 -12.79 -19.41
C ASP A 63 23.08 -12.24 -17.97
N GLU A 64 23.50 -10.98 -17.77
CA GLU A 64 23.31 -10.21 -16.52
C GLU A 64 21.84 -9.84 -16.18
N VAL A 65 20.84 -10.24 -16.97
CA VAL A 65 19.43 -9.86 -16.74
C VAL A 65 18.58 -10.99 -16.14
N GLU A 66 19.04 -12.25 -16.19
CA GLU A 66 18.24 -13.41 -15.71
C GLU A 66 18.47 -13.79 -14.23
N ASN A 67 19.39 -13.15 -13.51
CA ASN A 67 19.83 -13.61 -12.18
C ASN A 67 19.27 -12.86 -10.94
N GLU A 68 18.48 -11.80 -11.09
CA GLU A 68 17.97 -11.03 -9.93
C GLU A 68 16.60 -11.51 -9.41
N LEU A 69 15.81 -12.17 -10.25
CA LEU A 69 14.55 -12.80 -9.84
C LEU A 69 14.80 -14.09 -9.07
N ASP A 70 15.76 -14.91 -9.54
CA ASP A 70 16.16 -16.18 -8.90
C ASP A 70 16.71 -15.95 -7.49
N LYS A 71 17.61 -14.97 -7.32
CA LYS A 71 18.15 -14.57 -6.00
C LYS A 71 17.07 -14.11 -5.00
N ARG A 72 15.95 -13.56 -5.46
CA ARG A 72 14.85 -13.12 -4.57
C ARG A 72 13.92 -14.27 -4.19
N GLU A 73 13.86 -15.35 -4.96
CA GLU A 73 13.14 -16.56 -4.57
C GLU A 73 13.84 -17.30 -3.43
N GLU A 74 15.15 -17.11 -3.28
CA GLU A 74 15.98 -17.68 -2.22
C GLU A 74 15.81 -16.94 -0.87
N LEU A 75 15.40 -15.67 -0.91
CA LEU A 75 15.24 -14.87 0.30
C LEU A 75 14.03 -15.32 1.13
N LEU A 76 14.25 -15.54 2.42
CA LEU A 76 13.21 -15.92 3.35
C LEU A 76 12.13 -14.84 3.46
N ARG A 77 12.53 -13.56 3.39
CA ARG A 77 11.65 -12.41 3.60
C ARG A 77 10.95 -11.95 2.32
N LEU A 78 9.62 -11.89 2.37
CA LEU A 78 8.78 -11.18 1.44
C LEU A 78 8.25 -9.88 2.05
N SER A 79 8.13 -8.86 1.22
CA SER A 79 7.53 -7.58 1.62
C SER A 79 6.01 -7.72 1.78
N CYS A 80 5.47 -7.15 2.85
CA CYS A 80 4.03 -7.12 3.10
C CYS A 80 3.33 -6.30 2.01
N PHE A 81 2.35 -6.93 1.35
CA PHE A 81 1.56 -6.32 0.30
C PHE A 81 0.85 -5.05 0.79
N ILE A 82 0.15 -5.13 1.92
CA ILE A 82 -0.63 -4.02 2.48
C ILE A 82 0.27 -2.82 2.76
N HIS A 83 1.43 -3.07 3.37
CA HIS A 83 2.37 -2.01 3.65
C HIS A 83 2.93 -1.39 2.35
N THR A 84 3.21 -2.21 1.35
CA THR A 84 3.67 -1.72 0.04
C THR A 84 2.61 -0.87 -0.65
N LEU A 85 1.32 -1.26 -0.53
CA LEU A 85 0.18 -0.49 -1.03
C LEU A 85 -0.01 0.84 -0.27
N GLN A 86 0.22 0.84 1.05
CA GLN A 86 0.20 2.07 1.85
C GLN A 86 1.31 3.04 1.44
N LEU A 87 2.51 2.52 1.12
CA LEU A 87 3.60 3.34 0.62
C LEU A 87 3.26 3.93 -0.76
N GLU A 88 2.64 3.17 -1.65
CA GLU A 88 2.17 3.67 -2.94
C GLU A 88 1.19 4.84 -2.79
N VAL A 89 0.17 4.66 -1.94
CA VAL A 89 -0.79 5.70 -1.59
C VAL A 89 -0.09 6.94 -1.06
N LYS A 90 0.87 6.75 -0.15
CA LYS A 90 1.63 7.85 0.45
C LYS A 90 2.39 8.62 -0.63
N ASP A 91 3.12 7.92 -1.50
CA ASP A 91 3.93 8.55 -2.54
C ASP A 91 3.04 9.33 -3.54
N GLY A 92 1.90 8.76 -3.94
CA GLY A 92 0.95 9.43 -4.82
C GLY A 92 0.32 10.68 -4.20
N LEU A 93 0.09 10.69 -2.88
CA LEU A 93 -0.38 11.88 -2.16
C LEU A 93 0.70 12.95 -2.04
N ASP A 94 1.95 12.56 -1.78
CA ASP A 94 3.08 13.46 -1.66
C ASP A 94 3.32 14.18 -3.00
N GLU A 95 3.28 13.46 -4.12
CA GLU A 95 3.50 13.97 -5.47
C GLU A 95 2.35 14.87 -5.98
N SER A 96 1.10 14.43 -5.86
CA SER A 96 -0.02 15.03 -6.60
C SER A 96 -0.47 16.40 -6.12
N GLY A 97 -0.48 16.61 -4.80
CA GLY A 97 -0.79 17.87 -4.12
C GLY A 97 -2.18 18.49 -4.30
N CYS A 98 -2.98 18.03 -5.25
CA CYS A 98 -4.25 18.64 -5.65
C CYS A 98 -5.34 18.55 -4.57
N THR A 99 -5.16 17.66 -3.59
CA THR A 99 -6.12 17.40 -2.50
C THR A 99 -5.75 18.12 -1.20
N ARG A 100 -4.51 18.65 -1.09
CA ARG A 100 -3.97 19.19 0.17
C ARG A 100 -4.86 20.25 0.82
N SER A 101 -5.36 21.21 0.04
CA SER A 101 -6.20 22.30 0.56
C SER A 101 -7.54 21.80 1.09
N ALA A 102 -8.24 20.95 0.32
CA ALA A 102 -9.53 20.39 0.75
C ALA A 102 -9.36 19.48 1.97
N MET A 103 -8.32 18.64 1.98
CA MET A 103 -7.99 17.76 3.11
C MET A 103 -7.60 18.52 4.37
N ALA A 104 -6.89 19.65 4.24
CA ALA A 104 -6.55 20.52 5.36
C ALA A 104 -7.81 21.11 6.02
N LYS A 105 -8.77 21.61 5.22
CA LYS A 105 -10.05 22.09 5.73
C LYS A 105 -10.80 20.99 6.48
N VAL A 106 -10.94 19.80 5.89
CA VAL A 106 -11.62 18.66 6.53
C VAL A 106 -10.92 18.25 7.84
N THR A 107 -9.58 18.27 7.85
CA THR A 107 -8.80 17.95 9.06
C THR A 107 -9.05 18.96 10.17
N GLU A 108 -9.09 20.25 9.88
CA GLU A 108 -9.40 21.28 10.87
C GLU A 108 -10.85 21.18 11.35
N ILE A 109 -11.81 20.92 10.45
CA ILE A 109 -13.20 20.69 10.85
C ILE A 109 -13.32 19.46 11.77
N ALA A 110 -12.61 18.37 11.46
CA ALA A 110 -12.57 17.18 12.31
C ALA A 110 -12.01 17.49 13.71
N LYS A 111 -10.95 18.30 13.81
CA LYS A 111 -10.40 18.75 15.11
C LYS A 111 -11.40 19.57 15.92
N LEU A 112 -12.19 20.44 15.27
CA LEU A 112 -13.24 21.22 15.93
C LEU A 112 -14.39 20.34 16.42
N SER A 113 -14.71 19.27 15.68
CA SER A 113 -15.70 18.27 16.10
C SER A 113 -15.33 17.57 17.40
N HIS A 114 -14.04 17.25 17.61
CA HIS A 114 -13.60 16.63 18.86
C HIS A 114 -13.70 17.55 20.09
N LYS A 115 -13.81 18.87 19.90
CA LYS A 115 -13.92 19.86 20.97
C LYS A 115 -15.35 20.35 21.22
N SER A 116 -16.27 20.07 20.32
CA SER A 116 -17.70 20.43 20.39
C SER A 116 -18.54 19.17 20.57
N GLY A 117 -19.79 19.27 21.05
CA GLY A 117 -20.69 18.12 21.26
C GLY A 117 -21.13 17.38 19.97
N ILE A 118 -20.43 17.57 18.86
CA ILE A 118 -20.74 17.10 17.49
C ILE A 118 -19.96 15.81 17.15
N HIS A 119 -19.21 15.26 18.11
CA HIS A 119 -18.36 14.07 18.00
C HIS A 119 -19.02 12.86 17.28
N SER A 120 -20.34 12.69 17.37
CA SER A 120 -21.06 11.56 16.75
C SER A 120 -21.25 11.67 15.23
N LEU A 121 -21.02 12.84 14.62
CA LEU A 121 -21.41 13.13 13.22
C LEU A 121 -20.29 12.96 12.17
N LEU A 122 -19.01 12.86 12.57
CA LEU A 122 -17.88 13.13 11.66
C LEU A 122 -16.81 12.03 11.59
N GLN A 123 -17.20 10.77 11.42
CA GLN A 123 -16.31 9.83 10.73
C GLN A 123 -16.22 10.25 9.25
N PHE A 124 -15.05 10.22 8.61
CA PHE A 124 -14.79 10.80 7.25
C PHE A 124 -15.84 10.44 6.19
N ARG A 125 -16.43 9.24 6.28
CA ARG A 125 -17.51 8.77 5.39
C ARG A 125 -18.87 9.44 5.70
N LYS A 126 -19.17 9.72 6.97
CA LYS A 126 -20.36 10.48 7.42
C LYS A 126 -20.22 11.98 7.14
N PHE A 127 -19.00 12.51 7.14
CA PHE A 127 -18.70 13.92 6.81
C PHE A 127 -19.26 14.32 5.43
N LEU A 128 -19.11 13.48 4.42
CA LEU A 128 -19.60 13.74 3.06
C LEU A 128 -21.07 13.36 2.83
N VAL A 129 -21.70 12.71 3.82
CA VAL A 129 -23.15 12.48 3.86
C VAL A 129 -23.88 13.71 4.39
N ILE A 130 -23.21 14.53 5.21
CA ILE A 130 -23.76 15.81 5.66
C ILE A 130 -23.80 16.77 4.46
N SER A 131 -24.95 17.40 4.25
CA SER A 131 -25.10 18.43 3.23
C SER A 131 -24.07 19.54 3.44
N ASN A 132 -23.31 19.86 2.38
CA ASN A 132 -22.37 20.99 2.40
C ASN A 132 -23.01 22.30 2.86
N VAL A 133 -24.31 22.49 2.59
CA VAL A 133 -25.06 23.67 3.02
C VAL A 133 -25.13 23.71 4.54
N PHE A 134 -25.62 22.64 5.17
CA PHE A 134 -25.74 22.55 6.63
C PHE A 134 -24.37 22.68 7.33
N LEU A 135 -23.33 22.06 6.77
CA LEU A 135 -21.99 22.15 7.32
C LEU A 135 -21.45 23.59 7.25
N ASN A 136 -21.62 24.26 6.10
CA ASN A 136 -21.16 25.63 5.93
C ASN A 136 -21.96 26.60 6.83
N ASP A 137 -23.27 26.40 6.98
CA ASP A 137 -24.11 27.22 7.88
C ASP A 137 -23.60 27.12 9.33
N LEU A 138 -23.32 25.90 9.81
CA LEU A 138 -22.74 25.67 11.13
C LEU A 138 -21.36 26.33 11.29
N LEU A 139 -20.52 26.28 10.26
CA LEU A 139 -19.21 26.94 10.29
C LEU A 139 -19.36 28.46 10.37
N THR A 140 -20.31 29.05 9.65
CA THR A 140 -20.63 30.48 9.73
C THR A 140 -21.17 30.87 11.10
N GLU A 141 -22.03 30.07 11.72
CA GLU A 141 -22.48 30.29 13.11
C GLU A 141 -21.32 30.31 14.10
N GLN A 142 -20.31 29.46 13.88
CA GLN A 142 -19.09 29.40 14.68
C GLN A 142 -18.03 30.44 14.28
N LYS A 143 -18.32 31.35 13.33
CA LYS A 143 -17.39 32.34 12.77
C LYS A 143 -16.12 31.71 12.19
N LYS A 144 -16.29 30.60 11.47
CA LYS A 144 -15.26 29.77 10.84
C LYS A 144 -15.40 29.70 9.32
N ASP A 145 -15.72 30.83 8.70
CA ASP A 145 -15.96 30.93 7.24
C ASP A 145 -14.73 30.53 6.42
N GLU A 146 -13.51 30.62 6.98
CA GLU A 146 -12.27 30.17 6.34
C GLU A 146 -12.24 28.66 6.04
N LEU A 147 -13.03 27.88 6.79
CA LEU A 147 -13.14 26.43 6.64
C LEU A 147 -14.28 26.01 5.70
N ALA A 148 -15.08 26.96 5.21
CA ALA A 148 -16.20 26.66 4.34
C ALA A 148 -15.74 25.90 3.08
N LEU A 149 -16.47 24.84 2.74
CA LEU A 149 -16.17 24.00 1.60
C LEU A 149 -16.81 24.58 0.34
N SER A 150 -15.97 24.86 -0.65
CA SER A 150 -16.44 25.26 -1.98
C SER A 150 -17.01 24.06 -2.75
N MET A 151 -17.70 24.34 -3.86
CA MET A 151 -18.11 23.30 -4.82
C MET A 151 -16.92 22.50 -5.35
N LYS A 152 -15.77 23.16 -5.53
CA LYS A 152 -14.52 22.53 -5.94
C LYS A 152 -13.99 21.60 -4.85
N ASP A 153 -13.91 22.07 -3.59
CA ASP A 153 -13.45 21.25 -2.46
C ASP A 153 -14.30 19.99 -2.33
N SER A 154 -15.62 20.14 -2.45
CA SER A 154 -16.57 19.03 -2.38
C SER A 154 -16.39 18.02 -3.52
N ALA A 155 -16.12 18.50 -4.73
CA ALA A 155 -15.85 17.64 -5.88
C ALA A 155 -14.52 16.88 -5.72
N ILE A 156 -13.48 17.56 -5.21
CA ILE A 156 -12.18 16.94 -4.88
C ILE A 156 -12.37 15.84 -3.83
N LEU A 157 -13.08 16.11 -2.73
CA LEU A 157 -13.31 15.14 -1.66
C LEU A 157 -14.10 13.92 -2.12
N ARG A 158 -15.10 14.10 -3.01
CA ARG A 158 -15.83 12.96 -3.60
C ARG A 158 -14.94 12.11 -4.49
N GLN A 159 -14.15 12.73 -5.37
CA GLN A 159 -13.20 11.99 -6.22
C GLN A 159 -12.13 11.30 -5.37
N PHE A 160 -11.64 11.96 -4.33
CA PHE A 160 -10.72 11.38 -3.35
C PHE A 160 -11.31 10.11 -2.72
N ILE A 161 -12.55 10.15 -2.22
CA ILE A 161 -13.19 8.95 -1.68
C ILE A 161 -13.30 7.84 -2.71
N SER A 162 -13.69 8.16 -3.95
CA SER A 162 -13.82 7.16 -5.02
C SER A 162 -12.49 6.42 -5.22
N ILE A 163 -11.41 7.17 -5.40
CA ILE A 163 -10.05 6.66 -5.59
C ILE A 163 -9.60 5.84 -4.37
N PHE A 164 -9.74 6.36 -3.15
CA PHE A 164 -9.25 5.67 -1.95
C PHE A 164 -10.06 4.45 -1.55
N THR A 165 -11.31 4.34 -2.03
CA THR A 165 -12.11 3.13 -1.84
C THR A 165 -11.46 1.92 -2.50
N LEU A 166 -10.80 2.09 -3.66
CA LEU A 166 -10.08 1.03 -4.36
C LEU A 166 -9.02 0.37 -3.46
N PHE A 167 -8.21 1.20 -2.79
CA PHE A 167 -7.15 0.75 -1.89
C PHE A 167 -7.68 0.15 -0.59
N ILE A 168 -8.77 0.72 -0.05
CA ILE A 168 -9.45 0.19 1.14
C ILE A 168 -9.99 -1.22 0.84
N GLU A 169 -10.63 -1.42 -0.31
CA GLU A 169 -11.15 -2.72 -0.71
C GLU A 169 -10.03 -3.75 -0.88
N ALA A 170 -8.96 -3.39 -1.59
CA ALA A 170 -7.80 -4.27 -1.76
C ALA A 170 -7.17 -4.64 -0.42
N THR A 171 -6.96 -3.67 0.48
CA THR A 171 -6.42 -3.92 1.83
C THR A 171 -7.34 -4.84 2.63
N THR A 172 -8.65 -4.54 2.64
CA THR A 172 -9.64 -5.33 3.40
C THR A 172 -9.67 -6.78 2.94
N ARG A 173 -9.64 -7.02 1.62
CA ARG A 173 -9.66 -8.37 1.05
C ARG A 173 -8.36 -9.13 1.32
N THR A 174 -7.21 -8.44 1.32
CA THR A 174 -5.90 -9.07 1.44
C THR A 174 -5.42 -9.24 2.89
N GLN A 175 -6.10 -8.62 3.86
CA GLN A 175 -5.88 -8.81 5.29
C GLN A 175 -6.79 -9.87 5.94
N ALA A 176 -7.56 -10.61 5.15
CA ALA A 176 -8.47 -11.61 5.70
C ALA A 176 -7.69 -12.76 6.39
N GLU A 177 -8.05 -13.07 7.63
CA GLU A 177 -7.37 -14.08 8.46
C GLU A 177 -7.82 -15.51 8.14
N GLU A 178 -9.05 -15.68 7.63
CA GLU A 178 -9.69 -16.99 7.43
C GLU A 178 -9.71 -17.45 5.96
N CYS A 179 -9.08 -16.71 5.04
CA CYS A 179 -9.04 -17.10 3.62
C CYS A 179 -7.68 -16.86 2.97
N VAL A 180 -7.43 -17.57 1.87
CA VAL A 180 -6.18 -17.44 1.11
C VAL A 180 -6.15 -16.08 0.42
N SER A 181 -5.31 -15.18 0.93
CA SER A 181 -5.21 -13.79 0.44
C SER A 181 -4.14 -13.58 -0.62
N ILE A 182 -3.11 -14.44 -0.68
CA ILE A 182 -2.00 -14.31 -1.64
C ILE A 182 -2.48 -14.37 -3.10
N SER A 183 -3.49 -15.20 -3.39
CA SER A 183 -4.10 -15.32 -4.72
C SER A 183 -4.91 -14.07 -5.12
N LEU A 184 -5.21 -13.18 -4.18
CA LEU A 184 -5.96 -11.95 -4.42
C LEU A 184 -5.05 -10.76 -4.75
N LEU A 185 -3.73 -10.88 -4.56
CA LEU A 185 -2.81 -9.75 -4.78
C LEU A 185 -2.82 -9.29 -6.24
N GLY A 186 -2.63 -10.23 -7.17
CA GLY A 186 -2.62 -9.93 -8.60
C GLY A 186 -3.93 -9.30 -9.09
N PRO A 187 -5.10 -9.92 -8.84
CA PRO A 187 -6.39 -9.34 -9.16
C PRO A 187 -6.63 -7.96 -8.52
N SER A 188 -6.17 -7.74 -7.28
CA SER A 188 -6.32 -6.45 -6.60
C SER A 188 -5.48 -5.35 -7.27
N ILE A 189 -4.22 -5.63 -7.59
CA ILE A 189 -3.33 -4.68 -8.27
C ILE A 189 -3.90 -4.34 -9.66
N LEU A 190 -4.35 -5.35 -10.40
CA LEU A 190 -4.93 -5.15 -11.73
C LEU A 190 -6.24 -4.35 -11.67
N GLY A 191 -7.10 -4.65 -10.69
CA GLY A 191 -8.34 -3.92 -10.46
C GLY A 191 -8.07 -2.45 -10.15
N ILE A 192 -7.18 -2.16 -9.20
CA ILE A 192 -6.75 -0.79 -8.87
C ILE A 192 -6.23 -0.09 -10.12
N TYR A 193 -5.37 -0.74 -10.90
CA TYR A 193 -4.80 -0.14 -12.12
C TYR A 193 -5.88 0.33 -13.10
N TYR A 194 -6.80 -0.56 -13.48
CA TYR A 194 -7.85 -0.22 -14.43
C TYR A 194 -8.87 0.78 -13.87
N ASP A 195 -9.20 0.68 -12.58
CA ASP A 195 -10.13 1.60 -11.95
C ASP A 195 -9.52 3.00 -11.82
N LEU A 196 -8.21 3.12 -11.55
CA LEU A 196 -7.50 4.41 -11.60
C LEU A 196 -7.48 4.99 -13.02
N GLU A 197 -7.28 4.16 -14.06
CA GLU A 197 -7.37 4.61 -15.45
C GLU A 197 -8.78 5.10 -15.80
N ASN A 198 -9.82 4.47 -15.25
CA ASN A 198 -11.20 4.89 -15.44
C ASN A 198 -11.52 6.18 -14.67
N GLU A 199 -11.09 6.29 -13.41
CA GLU A 199 -11.18 7.52 -12.62
C GLU A 199 -10.44 8.67 -13.32
N LEU A 200 -9.28 8.42 -13.90
CA LEU A 200 -8.53 9.44 -14.67
C LEU A 200 -9.35 10.03 -15.82
N LYS A 201 -10.19 9.23 -16.49
CA LYS A 201 -11.07 9.68 -17.59
C LYS A 201 -12.26 10.52 -17.08
N LEU A 202 -12.71 10.27 -15.84
CA LEU A 202 -13.91 10.88 -15.26
C LEU A 202 -13.59 12.10 -14.38
N CYS A 203 -12.39 12.13 -13.80
CA CYS A 203 -12.02 13.10 -12.79
C CYS A 203 -11.67 14.46 -13.40
N LYS A 204 -12.21 15.52 -12.79
CA LYS A 204 -11.96 16.91 -13.20
C LYS A 204 -10.85 17.59 -12.42
N TYR A 205 -10.64 17.20 -11.16
CA TYR A 205 -9.78 17.93 -10.22
C TYR A 205 -8.66 17.07 -9.63
N THR A 206 -8.74 15.75 -9.76
CA THR A 206 -7.81 14.79 -9.15
C THR A 206 -7.01 14.00 -10.19
N SER A 207 -6.97 14.45 -11.45
CA SER A 207 -6.21 13.78 -12.52
C SER A 207 -4.71 13.65 -12.19
N SER A 208 -4.13 14.65 -11.51
CA SER A 208 -2.74 14.55 -11.04
C SER A 208 -2.56 13.49 -9.95
N LEU A 209 -3.57 13.24 -9.12
CA LEU A 209 -3.55 12.18 -8.12
C LEU A 209 -3.65 10.80 -8.79
N CYS A 210 -4.58 10.62 -9.73
CA CYS A 210 -4.69 9.35 -10.45
C CYS A 210 -3.38 9.01 -11.18
N ASN A 211 -2.77 9.99 -11.87
CA ASN A 211 -1.49 9.77 -12.55
C ASN A 211 -0.36 9.40 -11.56
N ALA A 212 -0.25 10.12 -10.44
CA ALA A 212 0.77 9.84 -9.43
C ALA A 212 0.60 8.43 -8.82
N LEU A 213 -0.64 8.03 -8.50
CA LEU A 213 -0.95 6.68 -8.00
C LEU A 213 -0.65 5.59 -9.05
N ILE A 214 -1.03 5.82 -10.32
CA ILE A 214 -0.71 4.88 -11.42
C ILE A 214 0.81 4.70 -11.55
N ASN A 215 1.57 5.79 -11.49
CA ASN A 215 3.03 5.74 -11.59
C ASN A 215 3.63 5.01 -10.40
N SER A 216 3.22 5.35 -9.18
CA SER A 216 3.70 4.68 -7.98
C SER A 216 3.34 3.18 -7.94
N LEU A 217 2.14 2.81 -8.42
CA LEU A 217 1.73 1.42 -8.56
C LEU A 217 2.63 0.67 -9.56
N LYS A 218 2.97 1.30 -10.70
CA LYS A 218 3.89 0.74 -11.69
C LYS A 218 5.32 0.62 -11.15
N GLU A 219 5.80 1.58 -10.37
CA GLU A 219 7.14 1.50 -9.77
C GLU A 219 7.24 0.35 -8.75
N ARG A 220 6.20 0.17 -7.93
CA ARG A 220 6.22 -0.83 -6.84
C ARG A 220 5.82 -2.23 -7.29
N PHE A 221 4.91 -2.34 -8.25
CA PHE A 221 4.33 -3.60 -8.71
C PHE A 221 4.50 -3.86 -10.21
N GLY A 222 5.31 -3.07 -10.93
CA GLY A 222 5.45 -3.14 -12.38
C GLY A 222 5.89 -4.50 -12.91
N GLY A 223 6.79 -5.19 -12.21
CA GLY A 223 7.19 -6.56 -12.55
C GLY A 223 6.01 -7.52 -12.51
N LEU A 224 5.22 -7.47 -11.44
CA LEU A 224 4.02 -8.31 -11.28
C LEU A 224 2.92 -7.93 -12.28
N LEU A 225 2.67 -6.64 -12.50
CA LEU A 225 1.74 -6.15 -13.52
C LEU A 225 2.12 -6.64 -14.92
N SER A 226 3.40 -6.57 -15.28
CA SER A 226 3.89 -7.02 -16.58
C SER A 226 3.66 -8.52 -16.80
N ILE A 227 3.91 -9.32 -15.76
CA ILE A 227 3.63 -10.76 -15.75
C ILE A 227 2.13 -11.00 -15.94
N ILE A 228 1.28 -10.39 -15.11
CA ILE A 228 -0.18 -10.56 -15.16
C ILE A 228 -0.74 -10.19 -16.54
N LEU A 229 -0.35 -9.03 -17.08
CA LEU A 229 -0.82 -8.54 -18.37
C LEU A 229 -0.35 -9.44 -19.52
N LYS A 230 0.90 -9.94 -19.47
CA LYS A 230 1.43 -10.86 -20.48
C LYS A 230 0.60 -12.14 -20.55
N TYR A 231 0.28 -12.75 -19.40
CA TYR A 231 -0.48 -14.01 -19.36
C TYR A 231 -1.97 -13.83 -19.66
N LEU A 232 -2.58 -12.69 -19.29
CA LEU A 232 -3.96 -12.37 -19.66
C LEU A 232 -4.13 -12.14 -21.17
N LEU A 233 -3.19 -11.44 -21.82
CA LEU A 233 -3.24 -11.17 -23.26
C LEU A 233 -2.95 -12.40 -24.14
N MET A 234 -2.28 -13.43 -23.60
CA MET A 234 -2.08 -14.70 -24.31
C MET A 234 -3.32 -15.62 -24.29
N THR A 235 -4.37 -15.26 -23.53
CA THR A 235 -5.58 -16.09 -23.36
C THR A 235 -6.78 -15.57 -24.17
N ILE A 236 -6.59 -14.51 -24.98
CA ILE A 236 -7.60 -13.93 -25.91
C ILE A 236 -7.10 -14.12 -27.34
#